data_AF-A0A1V0UUJ7-F1
#
_entry.id   AF-A0A1V0UUJ7-F1
#
_cell.length_a   1.000
_cell.length_b   1.000
_cell.length_c   1.000
_cell.angle_alpha   90.00
_cell.angle_beta   90.00
_cell.angle_gamma   90.00
#
_symmetry.space_group_name_H-M   'P 1'
#
loop_
_entity.id
_entity.type
_entity.pdbx_description
1 polymer ?
#
loop_
_entity_poly.entity_id
_entity_poly.type
_entity_poly.pdbx_seq_one_letter_code
_entity_poly.pdbx_strand_id
1 'polypeptide(L)'
;MNKITAAGYDPLIKRDGNVFNKYGEPLADSREVAELLSVDHSRLVEDIYDLEVPDDIYFANFTPDFVREGRKFIWVFYMTHIGYDLLVRKYRKKPVRCREGVAKRDTVEGGVP
;
A
#
# COMPACT_ATOMS: atom_id res chain seq x y z
N MET A 1 -9.46 -31.82 -20.21
CA MET A 1 -9.42 -30.35 -20.34
C MET A 1 -9.06 -29.81 -18.96
N ASN A 2 -7.76 -29.63 -18.72
CA ASN A 2 -7.25 -29.16 -17.44
C ASN A 2 -7.57 -27.67 -17.33
N LYS A 3 -8.44 -27.30 -16.39
CA LYS A 3 -8.57 -25.89 -16.00
C LYS A 3 -7.20 -25.50 -15.47
N ILE A 4 -6.49 -24.66 -16.23
CA ILE A 4 -5.47 -23.80 -15.68
C ILE A 4 -6.24 -22.95 -14.68
N THR A 5 -6.19 -23.32 -13.40
CA THR A 5 -6.54 -22.40 -12.33
C THR A 5 -5.58 -21.26 -12.52
N ALA A 6 -6.05 -20.12 -13.04
CA ALA A 6 -5.33 -18.87 -12.84
C ALA A 6 -4.94 -18.86 -11.36
N ALA A 7 -3.69 -18.54 -11.03
CA ALA A 7 -3.28 -18.30 -9.65
C ALA A 7 -4.21 -17.22 -9.12
N GLY A 8 -5.31 -17.67 -8.54
CA GLY A 8 -6.57 -16.96 -8.58
C GLY A 8 -6.76 -16.50 -7.18
N TYR A 9 -6.55 -15.21 -6.97
CA TYR A 9 -6.70 -14.58 -5.68
C TYR A 9 -7.95 -15.12 -4.96
N ASP A 10 -7.76 -15.50 -3.70
CA ASP A 10 -8.84 -16.10 -2.95
C ASP A 10 -10.04 -15.14 -2.87
N PRO A 11 -11.28 -15.64 -2.92
CA PRO A 11 -12.47 -14.80 -2.84
C PRO A 11 -12.45 -13.91 -1.61
N LEU A 12 -12.75 -12.63 -1.79
CA LEU A 12 -12.90 -11.67 -0.71
C LEU A 12 -14.31 -11.74 -0.13
N ILE A 13 -14.39 -11.88 1.19
CA ILE A 13 -15.64 -11.88 1.95
C ILE A 13 -15.74 -10.53 2.67
N LYS A 14 -16.70 -9.69 2.25
CA LYS A 14 -16.93 -8.36 2.86
C LYS A 14 -18.07 -8.44 3.87
N ARG A 15 -17.83 -8.08 5.13
CA ARG A 15 -18.84 -8.10 6.22
C ARG A 15 -18.59 -6.94 7.18
N ASP A 16 -19.63 -6.16 7.48
CA ASP A 16 -19.59 -5.08 8.48
C ASP A 16 -18.38 -4.13 8.33
N GLY A 17 -18.07 -3.75 7.09
CA GLY A 17 -16.93 -2.86 6.77
C GLY A 17 -15.56 -3.55 6.78
N ASN A 18 -15.46 -4.81 7.23
CA ASN A 18 -14.24 -5.60 7.23
C ASN A 18 -14.16 -6.52 6.01
N VAL A 19 -12.94 -6.88 5.62
CA VAL A 19 -12.69 -7.80 4.51
C VAL A 19 -11.89 -9.00 5.00
N PHE A 20 -12.33 -10.19 4.61
CA PHE A 20 -11.75 -11.46 5.03
C PHE A 20 -11.39 -12.30 3.81
N ASN A 21 -10.39 -13.17 3.96
CA ASN A 21 -10.13 -14.22 2.97
C ASN A 21 -11.11 -15.41 3.15
N LYS A 22 -10.98 -16.43 2.29
CA LYS A 22 -11.81 -17.65 2.35
C LYS A 22 -11.70 -18.45 3.65
N TYR A 23 -10.64 -18.23 4.44
CA TYR A 23 -10.41 -18.87 5.73
C TYR A 23 -11.00 -18.07 6.90
N GLY A 24 -11.61 -16.90 6.64
CA GLY A 24 -12.13 -16.02 7.68
C GLY A 24 -11.07 -15.18 8.36
N GLU A 25 -9.85 -15.11 7.81
CA GLU A 25 -8.80 -14.25 8.35
C GLU A 25 -9.02 -12.81 7.87
N PRO A 26 -8.92 -11.81 8.76
CA PRO A 26 -9.06 -10.41 8.39
C PRO A 26 -7.90 -9.96 7.51
N LEU A 27 -8.22 -9.13 6.51
CA LEU A 27 -7.27 -8.53 5.59
C LEU A 27 -7.24 -7.02 5.79
N ALA A 28 -6.05 -6.43 5.75
CA ALA A 28 -5.86 -4.99 5.82
C ALA A 28 -6.13 -4.34 4.46
N ASP A 29 -6.86 -3.22 4.44
CA ASP A 29 -7.07 -2.40 3.24
C ASP A 29 -5.83 -1.52 2.98
N SER A 30 -5.30 -1.59 1.76
CA SER A 30 -4.21 -0.74 1.27
C SER A 30 -4.38 0.76 1.55
N ARG A 31 -5.61 1.28 1.61
CA ARG A 31 -5.89 2.68 1.93
C ARG A 31 -5.59 2.98 3.40
N GLU A 32 -6.06 2.12 4.30
CA GLU A 32 -5.76 2.22 5.73
C GLU A 32 -4.25 2.05 5.98
N VAL A 33 -3.61 1.11 5.28
CA VAL A 33 -2.17 0.91 5.38
C VAL A 33 -1.40 2.13 4.87
N ALA A 34 -1.85 2.77 3.78
CA ALA A 34 -1.22 3.99 3.26
C ALA A 34 -1.31 5.15 4.27
N GLU A 35 -2.47 5.31 4.93
CA GLU A 35 -2.65 6.29 6.01
C GLU A 35 -1.72 5.99 7.19
N LEU A 36 -1.66 4.73 7.66
CA LEU A 36 -0.80 4.30 8.76
C LEU A 36 0.69 4.54 8.47
N LEU A 37 1.10 4.37 7.21
CA LEU A 37 2.47 4.57 6.78
C LEU A 37 2.76 6.02 6.34
N SER A 38 1.75 6.90 6.36
CA SER A 38 1.85 8.29 5.90
C SER A 38 2.43 8.41 4.48
N VAL A 39 1.95 7.56 3.57
CA VAL A 39 2.33 7.53 2.16
C VAL A 39 1.10 7.69 1.27
N ASP A 40 1.30 8.24 0.08
CA ASP A 40 0.21 8.33 -0.90
C ASP A 40 -0.27 6.94 -1.30
N HIS A 41 -1.60 6.73 -1.31
CA HIS A 41 -2.18 5.41 -1.61
C HIS A 41 -1.80 4.89 -3.00
N SER A 42 -1.81 5.76 -4.02
CA SER A 42 -1.37 5.39 -5.38
C SER A 42 0.09 4.92 -5.38
N ARG A 43 0.94 5.56 -4.57
CA ARG A 43 2.34 5.17 -4.44
C ARG A 43 2.50 3.84 -3.73
N LEU A 44 1.67 3.58 -2.71
CA LEU A 44 1.65 2.28 -2.04
C LEU A 44 1.20 1.16 -2.97
N VAL A 45 0.18 1.41 -3.80
CA VAL A 45 -0.28 0.47 -4.84
C VAL A 45 0.84 0.13 -5.82
N GLU A 46 1.56 1.13 -6.35
CA GLU A 46 2.76 0.91 -7.17
C GLU A 46 3.82 0.11 -6.42
N ASP A 47 4.08 0.47 -5.16
CA ASP A 47 5.08 -0.21 -4.35
C ASP A 47 4.71 -1.68 -4.05
N ILE A 48 3.42 -2.07 -4.05
CA ILE A 48 2.98 -3.47 -3.96
C ILE A 48 3.32 -4.21 -5.26
N TYR A 49 3.00 -3.63 -6.43
CA TYR A 49 3.34 -4.24 -7.72
C TYR A 49 4.86 -4.40 -7.90
N ASP A 50 5.64 -3.46 -7.40
CA ASP A 50 7.11 -3.47 -7.45
C ASP A 50 7.75 -4.19 -6.25
N LEU A 51 7.05 -5.12 -5.59
CA LEU A 51 7.66 -5.96 -4.56
C LEU A 51 8.50 -7.06 -5.19
N GLU A 52 9.80 -7.06 -4.87
CA GLU A 52 10.73 -8.14 -5.23
C GLU A 52 10.52 -9.36 -4.30
N VAL A 53 9.40 -10.05 -4.47
CA VAL A 53 9.07 -11.29 -3.77
C VAL A 53 8.65 -12.37 -4.78
N PRO A 54 8.90 -13.66 -4.49
CA PRO A 54 8.36 -14.77 -5.26
C PRO A 54 6.83 -14.68 -5.46
N ASP A 55 6.36 -15.08 -6.64
CA ASP A 55 4.93 -15.03 -7.02
C ASP A 55 4.01 -15.75 -6.02
N ASP A 56 4.45 -16.89 -5.48
CA ASP A 56 3.70 -17.64 -4.47
C ASP A 56 3.51 -16.83 -3.18
N ILE A 57 4.53 -16.08 -2.77
CA ILE A 57 4.43 -15.15 -1.63
C ILE A 57 3.54 -13.97 -2.01
N TYR A 58 3.66 -13.41 -3.22
CA TYR A 58 2.84 -12.30 -3.66
C TYR A 58 1.34 -12.67 -3.66
N PHE A 59 0.97 -13.73 -4.36
CA PHE A 59 -0.43 -14.15 -4.51
C PHE A 59 -1.06 -14.67 -3.21
N ALA A 60 -0.26 -15.19 -2.27
CA ALA A 60 -0.75 -15.60 -0.97
C ALA A 60 -1.08 -14.42 -0.04
N ASN A 61 -0.47 -13.25 -0.27
CA ASN A 61 -0.50 -12.14 0.69
C ASN A 61 -1.14 -10.86 0.18
N PHE A 62 -1.35 -10.72 -1.13
CA PHE A 62 -1.95 -9.54 -1.73
C PHE A 62 -3.08 -9.95 -2.67
N THR A 63 -4.27 -9.41 -2.43
CA THR A 63 -5.45 -9.60 -3.29
C THR A 63 -5.90 -8.25 -3.85
N PRO A 64 -5.81 -8.01 -5.16
CA PRO A 64 -6.28 -6.78 -5.78
C PRO A 64 -7.80 -6.76 -5.85
N ASP A 65 -8.36 -5.55 -5.72
CA ASP A 65 -9.76 -5.24 -5.93
C ASP A 65 -9.86 -3.80 -6.46
N PHE A 66 -11.05 -3.35 -6.82
CA PHE A 66 -11.30 -1.96 -7.19
C PHE A 66 -12.52 -1.41 -6.46
N VAL A 67 -12.39 -0.18 -5.99
CA VAL A 67 -13.51 0.56 -5.41
C VAL A 67 -13.94 1.62 -6.39
N ARG A 68 -15.26 1.74 -6.58
CA ARG A 68 -15.85 2.78 -7.42
C ARG A 68 -16.24 3.98 -6.56
N GLU A 69 -15.56 5.10 -6.75
CA GLU A 69 -15.88 6.38 -6.12
C GLU A 69 -16.40 7.36 -7.18
N GLY A 70 -17.72 7.50 -7.24
CA GLY A 70 -18.38 8.27 -8.30
C GLY A 70 -18.09 7.70 -9.69
N ARG A 71 -17.32 8.45 -10.49
CA ARG A 71 -16.88 8.05 -11.84
C ARG A 71 -15.45 7.49 -11.89
N LYS A 72 -14.74 7.46 -10.76
CA LYS A 72 -13.36 6.98 -10.67
C LYS A 72 -13.33 5.53 -10.21
N PHE A 73 -12.40 4.78 -10.76
CA PHE A 73 -12.02 3.45 -10.30
C PHE A 73 -10.69 3.58 -9.57
N ILE A 74 -10.67 3.18 -8.30
CA ILE A 74 -9.49 3.23 -7.45
C ILE A 74 -9.07 1.80 -7.19
N TRP A 75 -7.85 1.46 -7.59
CA TRP A 75 -7.24 0.16 -7.29
C TRP A 75 -6.93 0.07 -5.80
N VAL A 76 -7.37 -1.00 -5.16
CA VAL A 76 -7.05 -1.30 -3.76
C VAL A 76 -6.48 -2.70 -3.66
N PHE A 77 -5.67 -2.94 -2.65
CA PHE A 77 -5.21 -4.26 -2.27
C PHE A 77 -5.71 -4.60 -0.88
N TYR A 78 -6.14 -5.84 -0.69
CA TYR A 78 -6.32 -6.44 0.61
C TYR A 78 -5.12 -7.33 0.89
N MET A 79 -4.56 -7.22 2.10
CA MET A 79 -3.34 -7.94 2.43
C MET A 79 -3.41 -8.63 3.78
N THR A 80 -2.72 -9.75 3.88
CA THR A 80 -2.52 -10.45 5.16
C THR A 80 -1.56 -9.66 6.05
N HIS A 81 -1.42 -10.08 7.31
CA HIS A 81 -0.40 -9.55 8.22
C HIS A 81 1.04 -9.71 7.67
N ILE A 82 1.32 -10.80 6.93
CA ILE A 82 2.62 -11.01 6.29
C ILE A 82 2.83 -10.01 5.14
N GLY A 83 1.81 -9.78 4.31
CA GLY A 83 1.85 -8.77 3.24
C GLY A 83 2.09 -7.37 3.79
N TYR A 84 1.41 -7.02 4.89
CA TYR A 84 1.64 -5.78 5.63
C TYR A 84 3.10 -5.66 6.12
N ASP A 85 3.64 -6.70 6.75
CA ASP A 85 5.01 -6.70 7.26
C ASP A 85 6.06 -6.50 6.15
N LEU A 86 5.81 -7.04 4.94
CA LEU A 86 6.67 -6.82 3.78
C LEU A 86 6.71 -5.33 3.39
N LEU A 87 5.54 -4.67 3.36
CA LEU A 87 5.45 -3.24 3.08
C LEU A 87 6.14 -2.41 4.17
N VAL A 88 5.86 -2.68 5.44
CA VAL A 88 6.50 -1.98 6.57
C VAL A 88 8.03 -2.07 6.47
N ARG A 89 8.56 -3.26 6.16
CA ARG A 89 10.02 -3.44 5.97
C ARG A 89 10.54 -2.61 4.79
N LYS A 90 9.82 -2.55 3.66
CA LYS A 90 10.18 -1.71 2.50
C LYS A 90 10.24 -0.23 2.89
N TYR A 91 9.23 0.28 3.59
CA TYR A 91 9.16 1.69 3.98
C TYR A 91 10.08 2.07 5.15
N ARG A 92 10.37 1.16 6.08
CA ARG A 92 11.39 1.39 7.13
C ARG A 92 12.81 1.37 6.58
N LYS A 93 13.06 0.65 5.48
CA LYS A 93 14.36 0.62 4.78
C LYS A 93 14.56 1.84 3.87
N LYS A 94 13.49 2.40 3.29
CA LYS A 94 13.59 3.67 2.59
C LYS A 94 13.82 4.76 3.65
N PRO A 95 14.91 5.54 3.60
CA PRO A 95 15.00 6.71 4.46
C PRO A 95 13.78 7.57 4.14
N VAL A 96 12.99 7.87 5.16
CA VAL A 96 11.96 8.91 5.09
C VAL A 96 12.72 10.15 4.65
N ARG A 97 12.65 10.50 3.35
CA ARG A 97 13.08 11.81 2.90
C ARG A 97 12.12 12.76 3.56
N CYS A 98 12.49 13.26 4.73
CA CYS A 98 11.93 14.48 5.27
C CYS A 98 11.95 15.46 4.10
N ARG A 99 10.78 15.95 3.68
CA ARG A 99 10.73 17.12 2.82
C ARG A 99 11.57 18.17 3.53
N GLU A 100 12.73 18.50 2.98
CA GLU A 100 13.46 19.70 3.36
C GLU A 100 12.50 20.86 3.10
N GLY A 101 11.83 21.29 4.17
CA GLY A 101 11.20 22.58 4.21
C GLY A 101 12.30 23.58 3.92
N VAL A 102 12.19 24.22 2.77
CA VAL A 102 12.98 25.39 2.39
C VAL A 102 12.83 26.40 3.52
N ALA A 103 13.78 26.41 4.45
CA ALA A 103 13.91 27.47 5.42
C ALA A 103 14.45 28.68 4.66
N LYS A 104 13.53 29.53 4.17
CA LYS A 104 13.84 30.91 3.83
C LYS A 104 14.48 31.54 5.08
N ARG A 105 15.78 31.81 5.03
CA ARG A 105 16.40 32.83 5.87
C ARG A 105 16.48 34.10 5.04
N ASP A 106 15.42 34.90 5.15
CA ASP A 106 15.54 36.34 4.98
C ASP A 106 16.39 36.85 6.14
N THR A 107 17.59 37.36 5.87
CA THR A 107 18.27 38.26 6.80
C THR A 107 18.92 39.38 6.00
N VAL A 108 18.40 40.56 6.31
CA VAL A 108 18.56 41.86 5.66
C VAL A 108 20.00 42.36 5.79
N GLU A 109 20.43 43.10 4.75
CA GLU A 109 21.65 43.91 4.73
C GLU A 109 21.78 44.86 5.94
N GLY A 110 23.01 45.16 6.36
CA GLY A 110 23.25 46.35 7.17
C GLY A 110 24.62 46.46 7.82
N GLY A 111 25.54 47.20 7.18
CA GLY A 111 26.33 48.22 7.87
C GLY A 111 27.74 47.88 8.35
N VAL A 112 28.72 48.40 7.61
CA VAL A 112 30.13 48.67 7.99
C VAL A 112 30.16 49.83 9.02
N PRO A 113 31.16 49.93 9.91
CA PRO A 113 32.42 50.66 9.62
C PRO A 113 33.68 49.82 9.78
#